data_AF-F2F2I6-F1
#
_entry.id   AF-F2F2I6-F1
#
_cell.length_a   1.000
_cell.length_b   1.000
_cell.length_c   1.000
_cell.angle_alpha   90.00
_cell.angle_beta   90.00
_cell.angle_gamma   90.00
#
_symmetry.space_group_name_H-M   'P 1'
#
loop_
_entity.id
_entity.type
_entity.pdbx_description
1 polymer ?
#
loop_
_entity_poly.entity_id
_entity_poly.type
_entity_poly.pdbx_seq_one_letter_code
_entity_poly.pdbx_strand_id
1 'polypeptide(L)'
;MGFKINFDSANVSTGFGLVEEGKYEVTIVAAEAKEWQGQYSIGFDVEIRSDIEQKHQGAKILYNTLYLTSAIADYAEDTEKKRNSFFVACGYKGKMDLDLDVVVREIIGKSVLAYVKHETDKNNKTWAKVKFVAPSSADPAQPDGPPIQVGEDDLPF
;
A
#
# COMPACT_ATOMS: atom_id res chain seq x y z
N MET A 1 4.10 -41.33 17.48
CA MET A 1 5.12 -41.21 16.41
C MET A 1 5.48 -39.74 16.30
N GLY A 2 6.76 -39.40 16.42
CA GLY A 2 7.21 -38.00 16.36
C GLY A 2 7.35 -37.53 14.91
N PHE A 3 6.89 -36.31 14.64
CA PHE A 3 7.13 -35.62 13.37
C PHE A 3 8.63 -35.38 13.21
N LYS A 4 9.18 -35.70 12.03
CA LYS A 4 10.59 -35.48 11.69
C LYS A 4 10.68 -34.45 10.58
N ILE A 5 11.49 -33.42 10.80
CA ILE A 5 11.78 -32.37 9.81
C ILE A 5 13.06 -32.76 9.07
N ASN A 6 13.01 -32.73 7.75
CA ASN A 6 14.19 -32.82 6.90
C ASN A 6 14.70 -31.41 6.64
N PHE A 7 15.78 -31.03 7.33
CA PHE A 7 16.44 -29.75 7.17
C PHE A 7 17.47 -29.84 6.04
N ASP A 8 17.35 -28.94 5.05
CA ASP A 8 18.28 -28.81 3.93
C ASP A 8 18.79 -27.36 3.89
N SER A 9 20.08 -27.19 4.20
CA SER A 9 20.73 -25.87 4.20
C SER A 9 21.01 -25.33 2.80
N ALA A 10 20.92 -26.15 1.75
CA ALA A 10 21.00 -25.71 0.37
C ALA A 10 19.64 -25.27 -0.19
N ASN A 11 18.55 -25.76 0.40
CA ASN A 11 17.17 -25.36 0.12
C ASN A 11 16.65 -24.37 1.19
N VAL A 12 17.44 -23.34 1.43
CA VAL A 12 17.05 -22.19 2.25
C VAL A 12 16.39 -21.15 1.37
N SER A 13 15.42 -20.40 1.91
CA SER A 13 14.84 -19.25 1.19
C SER A 13 15.96 -18.26 0.85
N THR A 14 16.30 -18.16 -0.42
CA THR A 14 17.38 -17.31 -0.95
C THR A 14 16.89 -15.87 -1.11
N GLY A 15 16.55 -15.24 0.02
CA GLY A 15 16.28 -13.82 0.12
C GLY A 15 14.92 -13.38 -0.43
N PHE A 16 14.45 -12.26 0.09
CA PHE A 16 13.28 -11.55 -0.41
C PHE A 16 13.52 -11.16 -1.87
N GLY A 17 12.99 -11.96 -2.79
CA GLY A 17 12.99 -11.63 -4.21
C GLY A 17 12.30 -10.29 -4.44
N LEU A 18 12.82 -9.51 -5.38
CA LEU A 18 12.16 -8.29 -5.81
C LEU A 18 10.73 -8.63 -6.26
N VAL A 19 9.73 -7.91 -5.74
CA VAL A 19 8.34 -8.07 -6.18
C VAL A 19 8.29 -7.88 -7.70
N GLU A 20 7.78 -8.88 -8.42
CA GLU A 20 7.67 -8.83 -9.89
C GLU A 20 6.83 -7.62 -10.33
N GLU A 21 7.03 -7.13 -11.55
CA GLU A 21 6.15 -6.10 -12.11
C GLU A 21 4.76 -6.68 -12.34
N GLY A 22 3.71 -5.93 -11.97
CA GLY A 22 2.36 -6.46 -12.05
C GLY A 22 1.32 -5.63 -11.34
N LYS A 23 0.13 -6.21 -11.23
CA LYS A 23 -0.98 -5.67 -10.44
C LYS A 23 -1.15 -6.52 -9.20
N TYR A 24 -1.26 -5.87 -8.05
CA TYR A 24 -1.39 -6.53 -6.76
C TYR A 24 -2.46 -5.85 -5.94
N GLU A 25 -3.29 -6.64 -5.26
CA GLU A 25 -4.16 -6.12 -4.22
C GLU A 25 -3.31 -5.84 -2.99
N VAL A 26 -3.27 -4.59 -2.56
CA VAL A 26 -2.40 -4.15 -1.47
C VAL A 26 -3.19 -3.38 -0.43
N THR A 27 -2.68 -3.38 0.80
CA THR A 27 -3.18 -2.56 1.89
C THR A 27 -2.18 -1.46 2.18
N ILE A 28 -2.65 -0.22 2.32
CA ILE A 28 -1.80 0.90 2.75
C ILE A 28 -1.49 0.70 4.23
N VAL A 29 -0.23 0.45 4.57
CA VAL A 29 0.19 0.14 5.95
C VAL A 29 0.78 1.34 6.68
N ALA A 30 1.29 2.31 5.94
CA ALA A 30 1.74 3.58 6.49
C ALA A 30 1.51 4.70 5.47
N ALA A 31 1.23 5.90 5.96
CA ALA A 31 1.15 7.10 5.15
C ALA A 31 1.57 8.32 5.96
N GLU A 32 2.22 9.27 5.28
CA GLU A 32 2.73 10.51 5.86
C GLU A 32 2.57 11.67 4.89
N ALA A 33 2.19 12.84 5.41
CA ALA A 33 2.14 14.08 4.65
C ALA A 33 3.56 14.64 4.53
N LYS A 34 3.92 15.09 3.33
CA LYS A 34 5.23 15.67 3.03
C LYS A 34 5.06 16.97 2.26
N GLU A 35 5.80 17.99 2.67
CA GLU A 35 5.95 19.23 1.94
C GLU A 35 7.42 19.46 1.61
N TRP A 36 7.72 19.75 0.35
CA TRP A 36 9.05 20.14 -0.08
C TRP A 36 8.97 21.31 -1.05
N GLN A 37 9.58 22.44 -0.68
CA GLN A 37 9.59 23.67 -1.50
C GLN A 37 8.20 24.12 -1.97
N GLY A 38 7.18 24.02 -1.10
CA GLY A 38 5.79 24.36 -1.43
C GLY A 38 5.06 23.33 -2.30
N GLN A 39 5.68 22.18 -2.59
CA GLN A 39 5.03 21.05 -3.21
C GLN A 39 4.59 20.03 -2.16
N TYR A 40 3.32 19.68 -2.18
CA TYR A 40 2.75 18.68 -1.28
C TYR A 40 2.76 17.29 -1.91
N SER A 41 3.01 16.29 -1.06
CA SER A 41 3.03 14.87 -1.43
C SER A 41 2.59 14.00 -0.25
N ILE A 42 2.19 12.77 -0.55
CA ILE A 42 1.93 11.72 0.44
C ILE A 42 3.01 10.65 0.25
N GLY A 43 3.84 10.45 1.27
CA GLY A 43 4.67 9.26 1.39
C GLY A 43 3.79 8.11 1.86
N PHE A 44 3.84 6.94 1.22
CA PHE A 44 3.05 5.80 1.66
C PHE A 44 3.74 4.46 1.40
N ASP A 45 3.47 3.52 2.29
CA ASP A 45 3.95 2.15 2.22
C ASP A 45 2.75 1.23 2.03
N VAL A 46 2.94 0.19 1.23
CA VAL A 46 1.90 -0.81 0.98
C VAL A 46 2.42 -2.21 1.25
N GLU A 47 1.51 -3.08 1.67
CA GLU A 47 1.75 -4.51 1.82
C GLU A 47 0.83 -5.29 0.88
N ILE A 48 1.37 -6.26 0.15
CA ILE A 48 0.58 -7.13 -0.72
C ILE A 48 -0.28 -8.03 0.17
N ARG A 49 -1.60 -7.95 -0.01
CA ARG A 49 -2.59 -8.68 0.78
C ARG A 49 -2.31 -10.18 0.76
N SER A 50 -2.23 -10.79 1.93
CA SER A 50 -2.04 -12.23 2.11
C SER A 50 -3.34 -13.03 2.15
N ASP A 51 -4.48 -12.36 2.30
CA ASP A 51 -5.80 -12.98 2.42
C ASP A 51 -6.43 -13.36 1.06
N ILE A 52 -5.81 -12.98 -0.06
CA ILE A 52 -6.26 -13.31 -1.42
C ILE A 52 -5.15 -14.05 -2.16
N GLU A 53 -5.50 -15.04 -2.98
CA GLU A 53 -4.55 -15.76 -3.83
C GLU A 53 -3.90 -14.83 -4.87
N GLN A 54 -2.64 -14.47 -4.64
CA GLN A 54 -1.82 -13.66 -5.54
C GLN A 54 -0.32 -13.92 -5.26
N LYS A 55 0.56 -13.46 -6.14
CA LYS A 55 2.01 -13.59 -5.92
C LYS A 55 2.51 -12.57 -4.89
N HIS A 56 3.62 -12.90 -4.22
CA HIS A 56 4.32 -12.02 -3.27
C HIS A 56 3.47 -11.54 -2.07
N GLN A 57 2.52 -12.37 -1.62
CA GLN A 57 1.74 -12.12 -0.40
C GLN A 57 2.64 -11.75 0.79
N GLY A 58 2.24 -10.72 1.55
CA GLY A 58 2.98 -10.20 2.70
C GLY A 58 4.23 -9.38 2.34
N ALA A 59 4.57 -9.23 1.06
CA ALA A 59 5.68 -8.38 0.67
C ALA A 59 5.33 -6.89 0.82
N LYS A 60 6.26 -6.12 1.36
CA LYS A 60 6.12 -4.68 1.55
C LYS A 60 6.80 -3.92 0.42
N ILE A 61 6.11 -2.92 -0.11
CA ILE A 61 6.64 -1.96 -1.07
C ILE A 61 6.70 -0.62 -0.35
N LEU A 62 7.91 -0.23 0.03
CA LEU A 62 8.18 0.90 0.91
C LEU A 62 8.56 2.15 0.11
N TYR A 63 8.43 3.31 0.75
CA TYR A 63 8.89 4.61 0.28
C TYR A 63 8.24 5.06 -1.03
N ASN A 64 6.96 4.73 -1.23
CA ASN A 64 6.22 5.27 -2.37
C ASN A 64 5.87 6.74 -2.10
N THR A 65 5.67 7.51 -3.16
CA THR A 65 5.34 8.92 -3.05
C THR A 65 4.30 9.28 -4.10
N LEU A 66 3.19 9.85 -3.63
CA LEU A 66 2.17 10.46 -4.46
C LEU A 66 2.36 11.98 -4.39
N TYR A 67 2.66 12.61 -5.52
CA TYR A 67 2.67 14.07 -5.60
C TYR A 67 1.24 14.61 -5.71
N LEU A 68 0.91 15.62 -4.90
CA LEU A 68 -0.40 16.26 -4.88
C LEU A 68 -0.43 17.54 -5.72
N THR A 69 0.72 18.17 -5.87
CA THR A 69 0.93 19.43 -6.59
C THR A 69 2.19 19.36 -7.45
N SER A 70 2.14 19.91 -8.66
CA SER A 70 3.31 20.07 -9.53
C SER A 70 3.64 21.55 -9.71
N ALA A 71 4.91 21.92 -9.51
CA ALA A 71 5.41 23.25 -9.87
C ALA A 71 5.63 23.41 -11.39
N ILE A 72 5.64 22.31 -12.14
CA ILE A 72 5.82 22.27 -13.59
C ILE A 72 4.44 22.13 -14.24
N ALA A 73 4.06 23.12 -15.05
CA ALA A 73 2.73 23.20 -15.67
C ALA A 73 2.39 21.98 -16.53
N ASP A 74 3.36 21.48 -17.30
CA ASP A 74 3.18 20.32 -18.19
C ASP A 74 2.82 19.03 -17.43
N TYR A 75 3.18 18.92 -16.16
CA TYR A 75 2.87 17.78 -15.31
C TYR A 75 1.70 18.03 -14.35
N ALA A 76 1.15 19.24 -14.31
CA ALA A 76 0.08 19.59 -13.37
C ALA A 76 -1.18 18.76 -13.60
N GLU A 77 -1.61 18.60 -14.86
CA GLU A 77 -2.82 17.84 -15.19
C GLU A 77 -2.66 16.33 -14.88
N ASP A 78 -1.52 15.74 -15.22
CA ASP A 78 -1.23 14.33 -14.92
C ASP A 78 -1.13 14.08 -13.41
N THR A 79 -0.50 15.00 -12.67
CA THR A 79 -0.42 14.94 -11.20
C THR A 79 -1.80 15.00 -10.57
N GLU A 80 -2.66 15.91 -11.03
CA GLU A 80 -4.04 16.01 -10.58
C GLU A 80 -4.84 14.73 -10.89
N LYS A 81 -4.73 14.19 -12.10
CA LYS A 81 -5.40 12.93 -12.48
C LYS A 81 -4.96 11.75 -11.61
N LYS A 82 -3.66 11.62 -11.33
CA LYS A 82 -3.10 10.57 -10.45
C LYS A 82 -3.57 10.72 -9.01
N ARG A 83 -3.50 11.94 -8.47
CA ARG A 83 -4.03 12.26 -7.13
C ARG A 83 -5.50 11.89 -7.01
N ASN A 84 -6.33 12.34 -7.94
CA ASN A 84 -7.77 12.08 -7.91
C ASN A 84 -8.06 10.57 -8.04
N SER A 85 -7.31 9.86 -8.90
CA SER A 85 -7.42 8.40 -9.02
C SER A 85 -7.04 7.68 -7.71
N PHE A 86 -6.02 8.17 -7.01
CA PHE A 86 -5.62 7.64 -5.70
C PHE A 86 -6.73 7.80 -4.65
N PHE A 87 -7.34 8.99 -4.56
CA PHE A 87 -8.43 9.20 -3.61
C PHE A 87 -9.69 8.41 -3.97
N VAL A 88 -10.01 8.28 -5.26
CA VAL A 88 -11.09 7.38 -5.71
C VAL A 88 -10.79 5.92 -5.32
N ALA A 89 -9.54 5.47 -5.47
CA ALA A 89 -9.13 4.14 -5.04
C ALA A 89 -9.27 3.93 -3.53
N CYS A 90 -9.00 4.95 -2.72
CA CYS A 90 -9.19 4.93 -1.27
C CYS A 90 -10.67 5.04 -0.83
N GLY A 91 -11.60 5.24 -1.78
CA GLY A 91 -13.04 5.26 -1.53
C GLY A 91 -13.67 6.65 -1.43
N TYR A 92 -12.90 7.73 -1.63
CA TYR A 92 -13.44 9.09 -1.67
C TYR A 92 -14.31 9.30 -2.91
N LYS A 93 -15.39 10.08 -2.77
CA LYS A 93 -16.38 10.31 -3.83
C LYS A 93 -16.83 11.76 -3.88
N GLY A 94 -17.14 12.23 -5.09
CA GLY A 94 -17.65 13.59 -5.30
C GLY A 94 -16.56 14.66 -5.18
N LYS A 95 -17.00 15.92 -5.08
CA LYS A 95 -16.12 17.06 -4.82
C LYS A 95 -16.18 17.37 -3.33
N MET A 96 -15.02 17.37 -2.69
CA MET A 96 -14.90 17.64 -1.26
C MET A 96 -13.55 18.31 -1.00
N ASP A 97 -13.52 19.18 0.01
CA ASP A 97 -12.29 19.71 0.55
C ASP A 97 -11.70 18.68 1.52
N LEU A 98 -10.42 18.37 1.34
CA LEU A 98 -9.71 17.35 2.10
C LEU A 98 -8.58 18.01 2.89
N ASP A 99 -8.55 17.74 4.19
CA ASP A 99 -7.40 18.06 5.03
C ASP A 99 -6.35 16.95 4.89
N LEU A 100 -5.14 17.32 4.49
CA LEU A 100 -4.07 16.38 4.20
C LEU A 100 -3.72 15.52 5.43
N ASP A 101 -3.69 16.11 6.63
CA ASP A 101 -3.34 15.39 7.86
C ASP A 101 -4.41 14.37 8.27
N VAL A 102 -5.68 14.67 7.97
CA VAL A 102 -6.80 13.75 8.19
C VAL A 102 -6.71 12.61 7.17
N VAL A 103 -6.53 12.94 5.89
CA VAL A 103 -6.48 11.97 4.80
C VAL A 103 -5.38 10.94 5.02
N VAL A 104 -4.16 11.35 5.37
CA VAL A 104 -3.05 10.39 5.55
C VAL A 104 -3.31 9.40 6.69
N ARG A 105 -4.16 9.74 7.67
CA ARG A 105 -4.59 8.80 8.72
C ARG A 105 -5.70 7.87 8.23
N GLU A 106 -6.66 8.40 7.49
CA GLU A 106 -7.84 7.64 7.02
C GLU A 106 -7.52 6.62 5.93
N ILE A 107 -6.49 6.86 5.11
CA ILE A 107 -6.10 5.94 4.04
C ILE A 107 -5.35 4.71 4.55
N ILE A 108 -4.82 4.74 5.78
CA ILE A 108 -4.15 3.60 6.39
C ILE A 108 -5.20 2.49 6.62
N GLY A 109 -4.85 1.26 6.24
CA GLY A 109 -5.73 0.10 6.27
C GLY A 109 -6.67 -0.02 5.07
N LYS A 110 -6.70 0.96 4.15
CA LYS A 110 -7.48 0.83 2.92
C LYS A 110 -6.80 -0.12 1.95
N SER A 111 -7.61 -0.97 1.32
CA SER A 111 -7.18 -1.86 0.25
C SER A 111 -7.34 -1.19 -1.11
N VAL A 112 -6.29 -1.23 -1.91
CA VAL A 112 -6.24 -0.66 -3.26
C VAL A 112 -5.53 -1.62 -4.21
N LEU A 113 -5.84 -1.54 -5.51
CA LEU A 113 -5.13 -2.28 -6.54
C LEU A 113 -3.89 -1.47 -6.98
N ALA A 114 -2.70 -1.88 -6.56
CA ALA A 114 -1.45 -1.21 -6.91
C ALA A 114 -0.80 -1.80 -8.16
N TYR A 115 -0.32 -0.92 -9.02
CA TYR A 115 0.46 -1.24 -10.21
C TYR A 115 1.94 -1.06 -9.88
N VAL A 116 2.65 -2.18 -9.77
CA VAL A 116 4.06 -2.24 -9.40
C VAL A 116 4.91 -2.30 -10.65
N LYS A 117 5.91 -1.42 -10.73
CA LYS A 117 6.95 -1.45 -11.76
C LYS A 117 8.33 -1.38 -11.13
N HIS A 118 9.32 -1.85 -11.86
CA HIS A 118 10.71 -1.73 -11.51
C HIS A 118 11.24 -0.37 -11.94
N GLU A 119 11.90 0.34 -11.04
CA GLU A 119 12.71 1.51 -11.35
C GLU A 119 14.18 1.13 -11.14
N THR A 120 15.03 1.51 -12.10
CA THR A 120 16.48 1.34 -12.01
C THR A 120 17.12 2.72 -11.88
N ASP A 121 17.97 2.92 -10.86
CA ASP A 121 18.75 4.17 -10.76
C ASP A 121 19.94 4.18 -11.72
N LYS A 122 20.64 5.32 -11.71
CA LYS A 122 21.89 5.53 -12.45
C LYS A 122 23.03 4.61 -12.01
N ASN A 123 22.91 3.92 -10.86
CA ASN A 123 23.88 2.97 -10.32
C ASN A 123 23.48 1.50 -10.60
N ASN A 124 22.52 1.25 -11.50
CA ASN A 124 21.97 -0.08 -11.81
C ASN A 124 21.29 -0.79 -10.62
N LYS A 125 20.86 -0.04 -9.60
CA LYS A 125 20.04 -0.61 -8.52
C LYS A 125 18.58 -0.60 -8.96
N THR A 126 17.96 -1.77 -8.98
CA THR A 126 16.54 -1.93 -9.34
C THR A 126 15.69 -2.13 -8.09
N TRP A 127 14.58 -1.40 -7.97
CA TRP A 127 13.59 -1.59 -6.90
C TRP A 127 12.16 -1.57 -7.44
N ALA A 128 11.25 -2.21 -6.71
CA ALA A 128 9.83 -2.24 -7.03
C ALA A 128 9.17 -0.97 -6.46
N LYS A 129 8.29 -0.34 -7.24
CA LYS A 129 7.61 0.89 -6.84
C LYS A 129 6.19 0.92 -7.37
N VAL A 130 5.28 1.44 -6.56
CA VAL A 130 3.90 1.70 -6.98
C VAL A 130 3.87 2.90 -7.92
N LYS A 131 3.46 2.67 -9.17
CA LYS A 131 3.31 3.74 -10.18
C LYS A 131 1.92 4.34 -10.21
N PHE A 132 0.91 3.53 -9.90
CA PHE A 132 -0.49 3.90 -9.98
C PHE A 132 -1.29 3.02 -9.03
N VAL A 133 -2.41 3.55 -8.52
CA VAL A 133 -3.39 2.77 -7.75
C VAL A 133 -4.76 2.93 -8.39
N ALA A 134 -5.53 1.85 -8.36
CA ALA A 134 -6.92 1.81 -8.78
C ALA A 134 -7.79 1.27 -7.62
N PRO A 135 -9.12 1.46 -7.68
CA PRO A 135 -10.01 0.82 -6.72
C PRO A 135 -9.74 -0.69 -6.65
N SER A 136 -9.67 -1.21 -5.42
CA SER A 136 -9.60 -2.66 -5.16
C SER A 136 -10.77 -3.33 -5.87
N SER A 137 -10.48 -4.44 -6.55
CA SER A 137 -11.52 -5.29 -7.14
C SER A 137 -11.87 -6.47 -6.24
N ALA A 138 -11.06 -6.71 -5.20
CA ALA A 138 -11.27 -7.76 -4.23
C ALA A 138 -12.15 -7.30 -3.05
N ASP A 139 -12.83 -8.27 -2.44
CA ASP A 139 -13.60 -8.09 -1.22
C ASP A 139 -12.76 -7.40 -0.13
N PRO A 140 -13.38 -6.59 0.76
CA PRO A 140 -12.67 -5.98 1.87
C PRO A 140 -12.00 -7.08 2.71
N ALA A 141 -10.78 -6.81 3.17
CA ALA A 141 -10.04 -7.75 4.01
C ALA A 141 -10.92 -8.10 5.22
N GLN A 142 -11.25 -9.38 5.36
CA GLN A 142 -12.01 -9.81 6.53
C GLN A 142 -11.10 -9.66 7.75
N PRO A 143 -11.58 -9.04 8.83
CA PRO A 143 -10.83 -9.03 10.08
C PRO A 143 -10.53 -10.47 10.49
N ASP A 144 -9.29 -10.73 10.88
CA ASP A 144 -8.86 -12.02 11.39
C ASP A 144 -9.59 -12.29 12.72
N GLY A 145 -10.65 -13.10 12.65
CA GLY A 145 -11.38 -13.58 13.82
C GLY A 145 -12.83 -13.06 13.94
N PRO A 146 -13.66 -13.78 14.72
CA PRO A 146 -15.00 -13.34 15.05
C PRO A 146 -14.96 -12.00 15.82
N PRO A 147 -16.02 -11.18 15.72
CA PRO A 147 -16.12 -9.94 16.49
C PRO A 147 -15.89 -10.23 17.98
N ILE A 148 -14.98 -9.51 18.63
CA ILE A 148 -14.82 -9.60 20.08
C ILE A 148 -16.10 -9.05 20.72
N GLN A 149 -16.94 -9.93 21.24
CA GLN A 149 -18.09 -9.55 22.07
C GLN A 149 -17.57 -9.29 23.49
N VAL A 150 -17.30 -8.02 23.80
CA VAL A 150 -17.06 -7.61 25.19
C VAL A 150 -18.42 -7.53 25.88
N GLY A 151 -18.70 -8.45 26.80
CA GLY A 151 -19.86 -8.39 27.68
C GLY A 151 -19.63 -7.39 28.82
N GLU A 152 -20.70 -6.85 29.40
CA GLU A 152 -20.60 -5.93 30.56
C GLU A 152 -19.92 -6.58 31.79
N ASP A 153 -19.85 -7.91 31.85
CA ASP A 153 -19.15 -8.69 32.89
C ASP A 153 -17.62 -8.74 32.75
N ASP A 154 -17.05 -8.31 31.61
CA ASP A 154 -15.60 -8.35 31.34
C ASP A 154 -14.87 -7.04 31.73
N LEU A 155 -15.62 -6.07 32.26
CA LEU A 155 -15.09 -4.81 32.77
C LEU A 155 -14.85 -4.93 34.29
N PRO A 156 -13.60 -4.85 34.79
CA PRO A 156 -13.36 -4.79 36.22
C PRO A 156 -13.84 -3.44 36.75
N PHE A 157 -14.93 -3.47 37.52
CA PHE A 157 -15.41 -2.34 38.31
C PHE A 157 -14.43 -1.98 39.44
#